data_AF-A0AB36R8N3-F1
#
_entry.id   AF-A0AB36R8N3-F1
#
_cell.length_a   1.000
_cell.length_b   1.000
_cell.length_c   1.000
_cell.angle_alpha   90.00
_cell.angle_beta   90.00
_cell.angle_gamma   90.00
#
_symmetry.space_group_name_H-M   'P 1'
#
loop_
_entity.id
_entity.type
_entity.pdbx_description
1 polymer ?
#
loop_
_entity_poly.entity_id
_entity_poly.type
_entity_poly.pdbx_seq_one_letter_code
_entity_poly.pdbx_strand_id
1 'polypeptide(L)'
;MAGKDGYSASVTITRPADTTAYTAGDVVGPTVAALEFPQIGAAGRDAMITSAEFAWHVTAVPSGATSFRLHLYDVTPPSALADNAVWDLPAGDRASYLGYIDLGTPVDVGATLFVQSVQINKQVKLAGSSLFGYLVTVGAYTPASASVMKITLRTVAL
;
A
#
# COMPACT_ATOMS: atom_id res chain seq x y z
N MET A 1 -21.12 17.94 -19.98
CA MET A 1 -21.15 17.60 -18.55
C MET A 1 -19.98 16.65 -18.32
N ALA A 2 -18.88 17.10 -17.71
CA ALA A 2 -17.75 16.22 -17.42
C ALA A 2 -18.18 15.20 -16.36
N GLY A 3 -18.02 13.91 -16.64
CA GLY A 3 -18.44 12.81 -15.78
C GLY A 3 -17.75 12.88 -14.42
N LYS A 4 -18.46 12.48 -13.37
CA LYS A 4 -17.89 12.24 -12.04
C LYS A 4 -17.01 10.99 -12.13
N ASP A 5 -15.74 11.17 -12.43
CA ASP A 5 -14.84 10.02 -12.58
C ASP A 5 -14.28 9.64 -11.21
N GLY A 6 -15.07 8.83 -10.48
CA GLY A 6 -14.55 8.07 -9.35
C GLY A 6 -13.71 6.92 -9.89
N TYR A 7 -12.54 6.68 -9.31
CA TYR A 7 -11.63 5.61 -9.70
C TYR A 7 -11.44 4.61 -8.57
N SER A 8 -11.12 3.37 -8.93
CA SER A 8 -10.79 2.30 -7.99
C SER A 8 -9.72 1.42 -8.60
N ALA A 9 -8.64 1.19 -7.87
CA ALA A 9 -7.57 0.30 -8.26
C ALA A 9 -7.22 -0.64 -7.11
N SER A 10 -6.88 -1.89 -7.42
CA SER A 10 -6.43 -2.84 -6.42
C SER A 10 -5.18 -3.57 -6.88
N VAL A 11 -4.27 -3.81 -5.95
CA VAL A 11 -3.06 -4.62 -6.14
C VAL A 11 -3.13 -5.84 -5.22
N THR A 12 -2.77 -7.00 -5.76
CA THR A 12 -2.62 -8.24 -5.00
C THR A 12 -1.14 -8.58 -4.91
N ILE A 13 -0.70 -8.91 -3.71
CA ILE A 13 0.68 -9.23 -3.35
C ILE A 13 0.71 -10.68 -2.88
N THR A 14 1.66 -11.45 -3.37
CA THR A 14 2.03 -12.74 -2.77
C THR A 14 3.42 -12.59 -2.20
N ARG A 15 3.54 -12.76 -0.87
CA ARG A 15 4.85 -12.76 -0.21
C ARG A 15 5.76 -13.87 -0.74
N PRO A 16 7.08 -13.74 -0.61
CA PRO A 16 8.00 -14.87 -0.76
C PRO A 16 7.57 -16.08 0.08
N ALA A 17 7.93 -17.28 -0.40
CA ALA A 17 7.62 -18.55 0.24
C ALA A 17 8.55 -18.84 1.44
N ASP A 18 8.62 -17.91 2.39
CA ASP A 18 9.42 -18.01 3.60
C ASP A 18 8.69 -17.45 4.83
N THR A 19 9.30 -17.67 6.00
CA THR A 19 8.84 -17.17 7.29
C THR A 19 9.88 -16.25 7.92
N THR A 20 10.63 -15.50 7.11
CA THR A 20 11.61 -14.53 7.63
C THR A 20 10.86 -13.45 8.38
N ALA A 21 11.27 -13.17 9.62
CA ALA A 21 10.58 -12.19 10.46
C ALA A 21 10.83 -10.78 9.93
N TYR A 22 9.76 -9.99 9.86
CA TYR A 22 9.84 -8.55 9.66
C TYR A 22 10.15 -7.85 10.97
N THR A 23 11.01 -6.85 10.85
CA THR A 23 11.21 -5.79 11.84
C THR A 23 10.20 -4.67 11.62
N ALA A 24 10.02 -3.83 12.65
CA ALA A 24 9.22 -2.62 12.52
C ALA A 24 9.84 -1.68 11.46
N GLY A 25 9.04 -1.21 10.51
CA GLY A 25 9.50 -0.36 9.41
C GLY A 25 9.94 -1.13 8.15
N ASP A 26 9.81 -2.46 8.13
CA ASP A 26 10.16 -3.23 6.93
C ASP A 26 9.06 -3.18 5.87
N VAL A 27 9.49 -3.19 4.61
CA VAL A 27 8.63 -3.28 3.42
C VAL A 27 8.08 -4.70 3.31
N VAL A 28 6.77 -4.79 3.07
CA VAL A 28 6.03 -6.04 2.86
C VAL A 28 5.59 -6.12 1.40
N GLY A 29 6.10 -7.09 0.65
CA GLY A 29 5.84 -7.18 -0.78
C GLY A 29 6.26 -8.51 -1.40
N PRO A 30 6.19 -8.65 -2.73
CA PRO A 30 6.93 -9.67 -3.45
C PRO A 30 8.42 -9.28 -3.54
N THR A 31 9.23 -10.06 -4.28
CA THR A 31 10.67 -9.80 -4.46
C THR A 31 10.98 -8.36 -4.91
N VAL A 32 10.14 -7.77 -5.76
CA VAL A 32 10.15 -6.34 -6.11
C VAL A 32 8.93 -5.71 -5.44
N ALA A 33 9.13 -4.99 -4.34
CA ALA A 33 8.03 -4.65 -3.45
C ALA A 33 7.20 -3.43 -3.88
N ALA A 34 7.65 -2.70 -4.92
CA ALA A 34 6.92 -1.55 -5.44
C ALA A 34 5.56 -1.98 -6.00
N LEU A 35 4.50 -1.37 -5.47
CA LEU A 35 3.12 -1.61 -5.86
C LEU A 35 2.68 -0.56 -6.88
N GLU A 36 1.87 -0.97 -7.85
CA GLU A 36 1.21 -0.06 -8.80
C GLU A 36 -0.31 -0.14 -8.64
N PHE A 37 -0.93 1.03 -8.55
CA PHE A 37 -2.38 1.25 -8.56
C PHE A 37 -2.74 1.96 -9.88
N PRO A 38 -3.05 1.20 -10.95
CA PRO A 38 -3.28 1.78 -12.27
C PRO A 38 -4.65 2.46 -12.37
N GLN A 39 -4.76 3.43 -13.29
CA GLN A 39 -6.03 4.11 -13.62
C GLN A 39 -6.74 4.73 -12.41
N ILE A 40 -5.96 5.35 -11.51
CA ILE A 40 -6.46 5.97 -10.27
C ILE A 40 -6.70 7.49 -10.43
N GLY A 41 -6.49 8.01 -11.63
CA GLY A 41 -6.76 9.40 -12.02
C GLY A 41 -6.17 9.73 -13.39
N ALA A 42 -6.35 10.98 -13.81
CA ALA A 42 -5.82 11.47 -15.07
C ALA A 42 -4.34 11.93 -14.94
N ALA A 43 -3.55 11.71 -15.98
CA ALA A 43 -2.15 12.12 -16.02
C ALA A 43 -1.96 13.64 -15.86
N GLY A 44 -1.01 14.03 -15.00
CA GLY A 44 -0.71 15.43 -14.70
C GLY A 44 -1.76 16.16 -13.86
N ARG A 45 -2.79 15.46 -13.37
CA ARG A 45 -3.91 16.02 -12.60
C ARG A 45 -3.86 15.61 -11.15
N ASP A 46 -4.57 16.37 -10.33
CA ASP A 46 -4.74 16.07 -8.92
C ASP A 46 -5.91 15.09 -8.73
N ALA A 47 -5.75 14.17 -7.80
CA ALA A 47 -6.79 13.23 -7.38
C ALA A 47 -6.88 13.25 -5.85
N MET A 48 -8.08 13.05 -5.32
CA MET A 48 -8.28 12.89 -3.88
C MET A 48 -8.53 11.44 -3.54
N ILE A 49 -7.69 10.86 -2.69
CA ILE A 49 -7.87 9.54 -2.11
C ILE A 49 -8.94 9.62 -1.03
N THR A 50 -10.01 8.85 -1.20
CA THR A 50 -11.19 8.87 -0.34
C THR A 50 -11.23 7.68 0.61
N SER A 51 -10.72 6.52 0.18
CA SER A 51 -10.63 5.30 1.00
C SER A 51 -9.48 4.39 0.60
N ALA A 52 -8.99 3.62 1.57
CA ALA A 52 -8.09 2.50 1.39
C ALA A 52 -8.64 1.26 2.12
N GLU A 53 -8.57 0.10 1.49
CA GLU A 53 -8.90 -1.20 2.10
C GLU A 53 -7.67 -2.09 2.06
N PHE A 54 -7.45 -2.84 3.13
CA PHE A 54 -6.38 -3.82 3.22
C PHE A 54 -6.95 -5.14 3.69
N ALA A 55 -6.77 -6.17 2.85
CA ALA A 55 -7.13 -7.54 3.14
C ALA A 55 -5.86 -8.39 3.19
N TRP A 56 -5.74 -9.24 4.20
CA TRP A 56 -4.63 -10.17 4.36
C TRP A 56 -5.17 -11.58 4.58
N HIS A 57 -4.94 -12.45 3.61
CA HIS A 57 -5.49 -13.80 3.55
C HIS A 57 -4.67 -14.77 4.40
N VAL A 58 -4.82 -14.62 5.72
CA VAL A 58 -4.34 -15.54 6.76
C VAL A 58 -5.48 -15.77 7.76
N THR A 59 -5.39 -16.87 8.51
CA THR A 59 -6.47 -17.34 9.41
C THR A 59 -6.43 -16.72 10.80
N ALA A 60 -5.38 -15.97 11.15
CA ALA A 60 -5.25 -15.23 12.40
C ALA A 60 -4.21 -14.12 12.25
N VAL A 61 -4.35 -13.05 13.02
CA VAL A 61 -3.34 -11.98 13.12
C VAL A 61 -2.04 -12.58 13.68
N PRO A 62 -0.92 -12.56 12.93
CA PRO A 62 0.34 -13.05 13.45
C PRO A 62 0.78 -12.25 14.68
N SER A 63 1.37 -12.94 15.66
CA SER A 63 1.84 -12.29 16.89
C SER A 63 2.80 -11.15 16.57
N GLY A 64 2.54 -9.97 17.15
CA GLY A 64 3.33 -8.75 16.94
C GLY A 64 2.93 -7.91 15.73
N ALA A 65 2.11 -8.44 14.80
CA ALA A 65 1.59 -7.65 13.70
C ALA A 65 0.63 -6.57 14.24
N THR A 66 0.91 -5.31 13.92
CA THR A 66 0.11 -4.16 14.34
C THR A 66 -0.49 -3.45 13.13
N SER A 67 -0.25 -2.16 12.97
CA SER A 67 -0.74 -1.39 11.82
C SER A 67 0.19 -1.53 10.62
N PHE A 68 -0.35 -1.20 9.46
CA PHE A 68 0.40 -1.09 8.21
C PHE A 68 0.29 0.32 7.66
N ARG A 69 1.36 0.77 6.99
CA ARG A 69 1.45 2.06 6.35
C ARG A 69 1.71 1.88 4.86
N LEU A 70 0.96 2.59 4.03
CA LEU A 70 1.20 2.66 2.59
C LEU A 70 1.89 3.98 2.26
N HIS A 71 3.17 3.91 1.91
CA HIS A 71 3.92 5.04 1.37
C HIS A 71 3.60 5.22 -0.11
N LEU A 72 3.38 6.45 -0.56
CA LEU A 72 2.82 6.77 -1.88
C LEU A 72 3.80 7.55 -2.74
N TYR A 73 3.81 7.26 -4.03
CA TYR A 73 4.68 7.89 -5.03
C TYR A 73 3.96 8.10 -6.36
N ASP A 74 4.35 9.12 -7.12
CA ASP A 74 3.78 9.42 -8.45
C ASP A 74 4.45 8.65 -9.62
N VAL A 75 5.56 7.96 -9.33
CA VAL A 75 6.27 7.02 -10.20
C VAL A 75 6.70 5.80 -9.41
N THR A 76 7.10 4.70 -10.08
CA THR A 76 7.77 3.58 -9.41
C THR A 76 8.96 4.11 -8.60
N PRO A 77 9.01 3.88 -7.27
CA PRO A 77 10.04 4.48 -6.42
C PRO A 77 11.44 4.05 -6.87
N PRO A 78 12.38 4.99 -7.14
CA PRO A 78 13.72 4.67 -7.61
C PRO A 78 14.54 3.76 -6.69
N SER A 79 14.25 3.77 -5.39
CA SER A 79 14.86 2.90 -4.37
C SER A 79 14.73 1.41 -4.66
N ALA A 80 13.70 0.98 -5.41
CA ALA A 80 13.46 -0.42 -5.78
C ALA A 80 13.62 -1.42 -4.60
N LEU A 81 13.06 -1.08 -3.43
CA LEU A 81 13.13 -1.89 -2.22
C LEU A 81 12.51 -3.27 -2.45
N ALA A 82 13.15 -4.29 -1.88
CA ALA A 82 12.67 -5.66 -1.88
C ALA A 82 11.80 -5.92 -0.64
N ASP A 83 11.14 -7.09 -0.63
CA ASP A 83 10.53 -7.61 0.58
C ASP A 83 11.55 -7.68 1.74
N ASN A 84 11.10 -7.35 2.94
CA ASN A 84 11.88 -7.39 4.18
C ASN A 84 13.08 -6.41 4.20
N ALA A 85 13.14 -5.46 3.27
CA ALA A 85 14.05 -4.33 3.34
C ALA A 85 13.49 -3.26 4.30
N VAL A 86 14.36 -2.60 5.06
CA VAL A 86 13.98 -1.45 5.89
C VAL A 86 13.53 -0.32 4.98
N TRP A 87 12.32 0.19 5.19
CA TRP A 87 11.86 1.39 4.49
C TRP A 87 12.60 2.62 4.98
N ASP A 88 13.12 3.42 4.05
CA ASP A 88 13.62 4.76 4.27
C ASP A 88 13.14 5.66 3.13
N LEU A 89 13.30 6.97 3.27
CA LEU A 89 13.06 7.96 2.21
C LEU A 89 14.40 8.49 1.65
N PRO A 90 15.07 7.70 0.78
CA PRO A 90 16.37 8.10 0.23
C PRO A 90 16.23 9.32 -0.66
N ALA A 91 17.33 10.04 -0.87
CA ALA A 91 17.33 11.29 -1.64
C ALA A 91 16.73 11.16 -3.05
N GLY A 92 16.96 10.02 -3.71
CA GLY A 92 16.43 9.73 -5.06
C GLY A 92 14.90 9.62 -5.13
N ASP A 93 14.25 9.32 -4.01
CA ASP A 93 12.81 9.06 -3.93
C ASP A 93 12.00 10.31 -3.54
N ARG A 94 12.66 11.35 -3.00
CA ARG A 94 11.99 12.52 -2.40
C ARG A 94 11.17 13.33 -3.40
N ALA A 95 11.60 13.39 -4.66
CA ALA A 95 10.92 14.16 -5.69
C ALA A 95 9.56 13.55 -6.08
N SER A 96 9.42 12.24 -5.96
CA SER A 96 8.21 11.49 -6.32
C SER A 96 7.33 11.14 -5.12
N TYR A 97 7.82 11.34 -3.89
CA TYR A 97 7.12 10.94 -2.69
C TYR A 97 5.92 11.84 -2.37
N LEU A 98 4.74 11.24 -2.24
CA LEU A 98 3.46 11.91 -2.00
C LEU A 98 2.99 11.79 -0.54
N GLY A 99 3.82 11.27 0.36
CA GLY A 99 3.46 10.99 1.75
C GLY A 99 2.92 9.57 1.95
N TYR A 100 2.07 9.37 2.95
CA TYR A 100 1.59 8.04 3.32
C TYR A 100 0.12 8.03 3.73
N ILE A 101 -0.44 6.82 3.84
CA ILE A 101 -1.72 6.51 4.46
C ILE A 101 -1.47 5.45 5.53
N ASP A 102 -1.94 5.70 6.76
CA ASP A 102 -2.04 4.66 7.77
C ASP A 102 -3.29 3.82 7.51
N LEU A 103 -3.10 2.53 7.26
CA LEU A 103 -4.18 1.58 6.97
C LEU A 103 -4.85 1.07 8.25
N GLY A 104 -4.18 1.21 9.39
CA GLY A 104 -4.64 0.68 10.68
C GLY A 104 -4.28 -0.79 10.87
N THR A 105 -4.80 -1.38 11.94
CA THR A 105 -4.55 -2.77 12.33
C THR A 105 -5.63 -3.69 11.74
N PRO A 106 -5.27 -4.69 10.92
CA PRO A 106 -6.22 -5.69 10.43
C PRO A 106 -6.85 -6.46 11.58
N VAL A 107 -8.16 -6.64 11.50
CA VAL A 107 -8.92 -7.51 12.41
C VAL A 107 -9.36 -8.76 11.69
N ASP A 108 -9.42 -9.88 12.41
CA ASP A 108 -9.93 -11.12 11.85
C ASP A 108 -11.45 -11.02 11.61
N VAL A 109 -11.85 -11.23 10.36
CA VAL A 109 -13.26 -11.31 9.94
C VAL A 109 -13.64 -12.72 9.45
N GLY A 110 -12.89 -13.74 9.89
CA GLY A 110 -13.14 -15.16 9.67
C GLY A 110 -12.05 -15.82 8.82
N ALA A 111 -12.12 -15.68 7.50
CA ALA A 111 -11.16 -16.30 6.57
C ALA A 111 -10.04 -15.35 6.13
N THR A 112 -10.06 -14.11 6.59
CA THR A 112 -9.21 -13.02 6.12
C THR A 112 -9.14 -11.97 7.21
N LEU A 113 -7.99 -11.34 7.36
CA LEU A 113 -7.85 -10.14 8.17
C LEU A 113 -8.19 -8.93 7.31
N PHE A 114 -8.93 -7.98 7.85
CA PHE A 114 -9.41 -6.83 7.10
C PHE A 114 -9.32 -5.55 7.91
N VAL A 115 -8.99 -4.45 7.22
CA VAL A 115 -9.14 -3.09 7.73
C VAL A 115 -9.50 -2.14 6.60
N GLN A 116 -10.25 -1.11 6.93
CA GLN A 116 -10.58 -0.03 6.01
C GLN A 116 -10.29 1.33 6.65
N SER A 117 -9.70 2.22 5.86
CA SER A 117 -9.54 3.63 6.17
C SER A 117 -10.45 4.42 5.23
N VAL A 118 -11.40 5.17 5.80
CA VAL A 118 -12.36 6.01 5.06
C VAL A 118 -12.16 7.47 5.40
N GLN A 119 -12.69 8.37 4.56
CA GLN A 119 -12.58 9.82 4.76
C GLN A 119 -11.12 10.32 4.83
N ILE A 120 -10.23 9.68 4.05
CA ILE A 120 -8.79 10.00 4.02
C ILE A 120 -8.54 11.44 3.56
N ASN A 121 -9.31 11.93 2.57
CA ASN A 121 -9.23 13.29 2.02
C ASN A 121 -7.80 13.74 1.60
N LYS A 122 -6.96 12.79 1.18
CA LYS A 122 -5.58 13.06 0.81
C LYS A 122 -5.51 13.42 -0.67
N GLN A 123 -5.07 14.63 -0.97
CA GLN A 123 -4.81 15.06 -2.35
C GLN A 123 -3.43 14.60 -2.80
N VAL A 124 -3.33 14.10 -4.02
CA VAL A 124 -2.09 13.68 -4.67
C VAL A 124 -2.05 14.19 -6.10
N LYS A 125 -0.89 14.65 -6.56
CA LYS A 125 -0.65 14.98 -7.96
C LYS A 125 -0.09 13.76 -8.67
N LEU A 126 -0.73 13.32 -9.74
CA LEU A 126 -0.26 12.17 -10.50
C LEU A 126 0.66 12.61 -11.65
N ALA A 127 1.81 11.97 -11.80
CA ALA A 127 2.67 12.16 -12.97
C ALA A 127 2.08 11.44 -14.20
N GLY A 128 1.71 10.16 -14.03
CA GLY A 128 0.94 9.36 -15.00
C GLY A 128 -0.51 9.15 -14.56
N SER A 129 -1.13 8.04 -14.98
CA SER A 129 -2.47 7.64 -14.51
C SER A 129 -2.45 6.66 -13.34
N SER A 130 -1.26 6.30 -12.88
CA SER A 130 -1.03 5.35 -11.79
C SER A 130 -0.52 6.07 -10.55
N LEU A 131 -0.79 5.47 -9.40
CA LEU A 131 -0.13 5.77 -8.13
C LEU A 131 0.72 4.56 -7.74
N PHE A 132 1.86 4.79 -7.11
CA PHE A 132 2.77 3.72 -6.71
C PHE A 132 2.95 3.73 -5.20
N GLY A 133 3.45 2.63 -4.63
CA GLY A 133 3.70 2.61 -3.20
C GLY A 133 4.48 1.43 -2.65
N TYR A 134 4.86 1.56 -1.38
CA TYR A 134 5.35 0.47 -0.55
C TYR A 134 4.41 0.25 0.62
N LEU A 135 4.00 -1.00 0.83
CA LEU A 135 3.37 -1.41 2.07
C LEU A 135 4.46 -1.65 3.11
N VAL A 136 4.32 -1.06 4.29
CA VAL A 136 5.30 -1.14 5.38
C VAL A 136 4.60 -1.58 6.64
N THR A 137 5.19 -2.54 7.36
CA THR A 137 4.67 -2.95 8.67
C THR A 137 5.15 -2.00 9.77
N VAL A 138 4.25 -1.60 10.67
CA VAL A 138 4.61 -0.75 11.82
C VAL A 138 5.13 -1.60 12.98
N GLY A 139 4.60 -2.82 13.14
CA GLY A 139 5.05 -3.79 14.14
C GLY A 139 5.95 -4.86 13.55
N ALA A 140 6.82 -5.43 14.37
CA ALA A 140 7.59 -6.62 14.00
C ALA A 140 6.69 -7.86 14.08
N TYR A 141 6.77 -8.76 13.10
CA TYR A 141 6.00 -10.00 13.09
C TYR A 141 6.66 -11.09 12.26
N THR A 142 6.35 -12.35 12.58
CA THR A 142 6.72 -13.50 11.74
C THR A 142 5.54 -13.83 10.82
N PRO A 143 5.73 -13.76 9.49
CA PRO A 143 4.64 -13.96 8.55
C PRO A 143 4.36 -15.44 8.28
N ALA A 144 3.17 -15.74 7.78
CA ALA A 144 2.90 -17.02 7.13
C ALA A 144 3.58 -17.06 5.75
N SER A 145 4.13 -18.22 5.40
CA SER A 145 4.78 -18.45 4.11
C SER A 145 3.79 -18.24 2.95
N ALA A 146 4.22 -17.51 1.92
CA ALA A 146 3.42 -17.21 0.74
C ALA A 146 2.04 -16.58 1.01
N SER A 147 1.87 -15.88 2.15
CA SER A 147 0.59 -15.23 2.45
C SER A 147 0.23 -14.17 1.41
N VAL A 148 -1.06 -14.12 1.06
CA VAL A 148 -1.57 -13.19 0.04
C VAL A 148 -2.19 -11.97 0.72
N MET A 149 -1.91 -10.80 0.17
CA MET A 149 -2.45 -9.51 0.61
C MET A 149 -3.08 -8.78 -0.57
N LYS A 150 -4.10 -7.96 -0.30
CA LYS A 150 -4.73 -7.10 -1.30
C LYS A 150 -4.95 -5.71 -0.72
N ILE A 151 -4.56 -4.69 -1.47
CA ILE A 151 -4.85 -3.30 -1.16
C ILE A 151 -5.75 -2.74 -2.25
N THR A 152 -6.81 -2.04 -1.86
CA THR A 152 -7.68 -1.31 -2.78
C THR A 152 -7.68 0.16 -2.41
N LEU A 153 -7.42 1.04 -3.39
CA LEU A 153 -7.55 2.48 -3.25
C LEU A 153 -8.73 2.98 -4.07
N ARG A 154 -9.42 4.00 -3.54
CA ARG A 154 -10.42 4.74 -4.29
C ARG A 154 -10.11 6.22 -4.28
N THR A 155 -10.32 6.85 -5.43
CA THR A 155 -10.10 8.28 -5.63
C THR A 155 -11.24 8.94 -6.37
N VAL A 156 -11.24 10.26 -6.36
CA VAL A 156 -12.04 11.11 -7.24
C VAL A 156 -11.12 12.15 -7.89
N ALA A 157 -11.37 12.50 -9.16
CA ALA A 157 -10.70 13.63 -9.80
C ALA A 157 -11.03 14.96 -9.09
N LEU A 158 -10.07 15.88 -9.09
CA LEU A 158 -10.22 17.25 -8.60
C LEU A 158 -10.20 18.28 -9.73
#